data_AF-A0A2D6XKS7-F1
#
_entry.id   AF-A0A2D6XKS7-F1
#
_cell.length_a   1.000
_cell.length_b   1.000
_cell.length_c   1.000
_cell.angle_alpha   90.00
_cell.angle_beta   90.00
_cell.angle_gamma   90.00
#
_symmetry.space_group_name_H-M   'P 1'
#
loop_
_entity.id
_entity.type
_entity.pdbx_description
1 polymer ?
#
loop_
_entity_poly.entity_id
_entity_poly.type
_entity_poly.pdbx_seq_one_letter_code
_entity_poly.pdbx_strand_id
1 'polypeptide(L)'
;MCSMCGADNTIKENNTEEETVSDAPVSPPEVENKMPSVFKQAKNFARSTVRHIANGGQSVPENLKNARLEICSGCDKLSGDRCSECGCVVSIKAAWASEECPIGKWERYEQTRGKCGGCGGK
;
A
#
# COMPACT_ATOMS: atom_id res chain seq x y z
N MET A 1 5.85 60.68 8.51
CA MET A 1 4.70 60.37 9.40
C MET A 1 4.06 59.09 8.88
N CYS A 2 3.78 58.00 9.62
CA CYS A 2 3.70 57.68 11.06
C CYS A 2 4.54 56.40 11.32
N SER A 3 5.37 56.30 12.37
CA SER A 3 5.04 56.16 13.81
C SER A 3 4.18 54.95 14.18
N MET A 4 4.89 53.89 14.61
CA MET A 4 4.79 53.14 15.89
C MET A 4 3.51 52.39 16.32
N CYS A 5 3.82 51.30 17.07
CA CYS A 5 3.02 50.53 18.04
C CYS A 5 1.95 49.59 17.46
N GLY A 6 1.90 48.28 17.74
CA GLY A 6 2.31 47.55 18.94
C GLY A 6 1.05 47.18 19.74
N ALA A 7 0.64 45.91 19.72
CA ALA A 7 -0.27 45.35 20.72
C ALA A 7 -0.15 43.81 20.75
N ASP A 8 0.30 43.34 21.91
CA ASP A 8 0.37 41.98 22.42
C ASP A 8 -0.89 41.12 22.18
N ASN A 9 -0.68 39.81 22.01
CA ASN A 9 -1.52 38.88 22.75
C ASN A 9 -0.78 37.58 23.11
N THR A 10 -0.73 37.36 24.41
CA THR A 10 -0.08 36.30 25.16
C THR A 10 -1.04 35.11 25.33
N ILE A 11 -0.67 33.91 24.89
CA ILE A 11 -1.17 32.62 25.43
C ILE A 11 0.05 31.70 25.49
N LYS A 12 0.74 31.64 26.64
CA LYS A 12 0.58 30.65 27.73
C LYS A 12 0.89 29.21 27.30
N GLU A 13 2.19 28.93 27.41
CA GLU A 13 2.82 27.75 28.02
C GLU A 13 1.90 26.59 28.36
N ASN A 14 2.19 25.41 27.78
CA ASN A 14 2.04 24.13 28.46
C ASN A 14 3.30 23.29 28.19
N ASN A 15 4.22 23.37 29.14
CA ASN A 15 5.30 22.40 29.37
C ASN A 15 4.72 21.02 29.70
N THR A 16 5.31 19.98 29.12
CA THR A 16 5.58 18.65 29.73
C THR A 16 6.56 17.99 28.76
N GLU A 17 7.85 18.30 28.87
CA GLU A 17 8.87 17.49 29.58
C GLU A 17 9.38 16.32 28.74
N GLU A 18 10.71 16.38 28.50
CA GLU A 18 11.69 15.29 28.29
C GLU A 18 11.35 14.17 27.28
N GLU A 19 12.15 13.91 26.26
CA GLU A 19 13.58 13.60 26.39
C GLU A 19 14.42 14.15 25.24
N THR A 20 15.55 14.70 25.67
CA THR A 20 16.69 15.16 24.89
C THR A 20 17.43 14.01 24.22
N VAL A 21 17.70 14.08 22.91
CA VAL A 21 18.98 13.59 22.34
C VAL A 21 19.41 14.49 21.19
N SER A 22 20.26 15.44 21.56
CA SER A 22 21.47 15.96 20.89
C SER A 22 21.57 16.02 19.36
N ASP A 23 21.79 17.25 18.93
CA ASP A 23 22.39 17.77 17.69
C ASP A 23 23.39 16.87 16.94
N ALA A 24 23.15 16.68 15.64
CA ALA A 24 24.18 16.70 14.58
C ALA A 24 23.52 16.94 13.20
N PRO A 25 24.17 17.68 12.27
CA PRO A 25 23.60 18.03 10.98
C PRO A 25 23.73 16.83 10.02
N VAL A 26 22.64 16.12 9.75
CA VAL A 26 22.66 15.01 8.79
C VAL A 26 21.94 15.43 7.52
N SER A 27 22.74 15.49 6.46
CA SER A 27 22.40 15.75 5.06
C SER A 27 21.17 14.98 4.56
N PRO A 28 20.47 15.47 3.51
CA PRO A 28 19.24 14.88 3.01
C PRO A 28 19.44 13.40 2.67
N PRO A 29 18.60 12.46 3.15
CA PRO A 29 18.83 11.06 2.91
C PRO A 29 18.63 10.74 1.43
N GLU A 30 19.71 10.29 0.82
CA GLU A 30 19.76 9.65 -0.48
C GLU A 30 18.74 8.50 -0.52
N VAL A 31 17.86 8.53 -1.52
CA VAL A 31 16.72 7.61 -1.66
C VAL A 31 17.22 6.26 -2.19
N GLU A 32 17.82 5.46 -1.32
CA GLU A 32 18.00 4.03 -1.57
C GLU A 32 16.65 3.32 -1.46
N ASN A 33 16.41 2.39 -2.39
CA ASN A 33 15.22 1.58 -2.56
C ASN A 33 15.05 0.61 -1.36
N LYS A 34 14.70 1.15 -0.18
CA LYS A 34 14.58 0.41 1.08
C LYS A 34 13.22 -0.27 1.16
N MET A 35 13.24 -1.59 1.33
CA MET A 35 12.03 -2.36 1.62
C MET A 35 11.25 -1.70 2.78
N PRO A 36 9.91 -1.64 2.72
CA PRO A 36 9.11 -1.08 3.79
C PRO A 36 9.41 -1.78 5.12
N SER A 37 9.37 -1.03 6.22
CA SER A 37 9.49 -1.61 7.57
C SER A 37 8.56 -2.82 7.73
N VAL A 38 9.01 -3.84 8.46
CA VAL A 38 8.25 -5.08 8.72
C VAL A 38 6.84 -4.79 9.24
N PHE A 39 6.67 -3.76 10.08
CA PHE A 39 5.35 -3.32 10.55
C PHE A 39 4.46 -2.81 9.41
N LYS A 40 5.02 -2.03 8.49
CA LYS A 40 4.31 -1.53 7.29
C LYS A 40 3.95 -2.69 6.36
N GLN A 41 4.83 -3.68 6.21
CA GLN A 41 4.54 -4.90 5.45
C GLN A 41 3.36 -5.67 6.05
N ALA A 42 3.37 -5.89 7.36
CA ALA A 42 2.28 -6.58 8.06
C ALA A 42 0.95 -5.84 7.89
N LYS A 43 0.94 -4.50 8.02
CA LYS A 43 -0.24 -3.67 7.80
C LYS A 43 -0.77 -3.78 6.35
N ASN A 44 0.12 -3.71 5.37
CA ASN A 44 -0.24 -3.84 3.95
C ASN A 44 -0.82 -5.22 3.63
N PHE A 45 -0.19 -6.28 4.17
CA PHE A 45 -0.67 -7.64 4.01
C PHE A 45 -2.05 -7.83 4.65
N ALA A 46 -2.23 -7.40 5.91
CA ALA A 46 -3.52 -7.47 6.60
C ALA A 46 -4.64 -6.75 5.82
N ARG A 47 -4.35 -5.55 5.28
CA ARG A 47 -5.31 -4.83 4.44
C ARG A 47 -5.67 -5.60 3.17
N SER A 48 -4.70 -6.25 2.54
CA SER A 48 -4.92 -7.07 1.34
C SER A 48 -5.75 -8.31 1.67
N THR A 49 -5.48 -8.98 2.79
CA THR A 49 -6.27 -10.11 3.27
C THR A 49 -7.72 -9.73 3.53
N VAL A 50 -7.98 -8.59 4.17
CA VAL A 50 -9.35 -8.08 4.39
C VAL A 50 -10.09 -7.87 3.07
N ARG A 51 -9.43 -7.30 2.05
CA ARG A 51 -10.03 -7.14 0.71
C ARG A 51 -10.32 -8.48 0.04
N HIS A 52 -9.41 -9.44 0.17
CA HIS A 52 -9.59 -10.77 -0.39
C HIS A 52 -10.81 -11.47 0.22
N ILE A 53 -10.96 -11.41 1.54
CA ILE A 53 -12.12 -11.95 2.25
C ILE A 53 -13.41 -11.20 1.87
N ALA A 54 -13.36 -9.86 1.81
CA ALA A 54 -14.51 -9.04 1.41
C ALA A 54 -14.98 -9.35 -0.02
N ASN A 55 -14.07 -9.78 -0.90
CA ASN A 55 -14.39 -10.27 -2.24
C ASN A 55 -14.74 -11.77 -2.27
N GLY A 56 -15.13 -12.36 -1.14
CA GLY A 56 -15.52 -13.77 -1.03
C GLY A 56 -14.38 -14.76 -1.20
N GLY A 57 -13.12 -14.35 -0.98
CA GLY A 57 -11.96 -15.23 -1.14
C GLY A 57 -11.72 -15.66 -2.58
N GLN A 58 -12.18 -14.87 -3.57
CA GLN A 58 -12.03 -15.23 -4.97
C GLN A 58 -10.57 -15.21 -5.42
N SER A 59 -10.17 -16.30 -6.06
CA SER A 59 -8.89 -16.44 -6.74
C SER A 59 -9.05 -16.23 -8.25
N VAL A 60 -7.95 -15.88 -8.90
CA VAL A 60 -7.88 -15.82 -10.36
C VAL A 60 -7.66 -17.20 -10.98
N PRO A 61 -8.03 -17.38 -12.26
CA PRO A 61 -7.60 -18.53 -13.05
C PRO A 61 -6.08 -18.68 -13.09
N GLU A 62 -5.58 -19.92 -13.17
CA GLU A 62 -4.14 -20.21 -13.11
C GLU A 62 -3.35 -19.53 -14.25
N ASN A 63 -3.94 -19.43 -15.45
CA ASN A 63 -3.32 -18.70 -16.56
C ASN A 63 -3.12 -17.21 -16.25
N LEU A 64 -4.08 -16.56 -15.57
CA LEU A 64 -3.94 -15.16 -15.19
C LEU A 64 -2.94 -14.98 -14.04
N LYS A 65 -2.92 -15.90 -13.08
CA LYS A 65 -1.89 -15.93 -12.04
C LYS A 65 -0.49 -16.05 -12.64
N ASN A 66 -0.29 -16.96 -13.59
CA ASN A 66 0.99 -17.15 -14.27
C ASN A 66 1.41 -15.89 -15.05
N ALA A 67 0.48 -15.26 -15.78
CA ALA A 67 0.76 -13.99 -16.45
C ALA A 67 1.18 -12.88 -15.47
N ARG A 68 0.51 -12.77 -14.30
CA ARG A 68 0.89 -11.82 -13.24
C ARG A 68 2.27 -12.13 -12.66
N LEU A 69 2.62 -13.40 -12.49
CA LEU A 69 3.95 -13.82 -12.01
C LEU A 69 5.05 -13.54 -13.03
N GLU A 70 4.79 -13.77 -14.30
CA GLU A 70 5.68 -13.44 -15.40
C GLU A 70 5.96 -11.93 -15.45
N ILE A 71 4.93 -11.09 -15.32
CA ILE A 71 5.06 -9.63 -15.18
C ILE A 71 5.97 -9.25 -14.00
N CYS A 72 5.83 -9.94 -12.86
CA CYS A 72 6.68 -9.69 -11.70
C CYS A 72 8.11 -10.20 -11.87
N SER A 73 8.32 -11.28 -12.62
CA SER A 73 9.67 -11.84 -12.85
C SER A 73 10.60 -10.86 -13.57
N GLY A 74 10.06 -9.99 -14.43
CA GLY A 74 10.78 -8.91 -15.09
C GLY A 74 10.65 -7.54 -14.41
N CYS A 75 10.25 -7.49 -13.13
CA CYS A 75 10.02 -6.23 -12.43
C CYS A 75 11.20 -5.84 -11.54
N ASP A 76 11.70 -4.61 -11.69
CA ASP A 76 12.79 -4.03 -10.88
C ASP A 76 12.47 -3.92 -9.38
N LYS A 77 11.20 -4.11 -9.02
CA LYS A 77 10.70 -4.09 -7.65
C LYS A 77 10.53 -5.48 -7.05
N LEU A 78 10.90 -6.54 -7.75
CA LEU A 78 10.91 -7.89 -7.20
C LEU A 78 12.23 -8.13 -6.45
N SER A 79 12.15 -8.55 -5.20
CA SER A 79 13.28 -8.90 -4.35
C SER A 79 13.04 -10.30 -3.78
N GLY A 80 13.58 -11.32 -4.47
CA GLY A 80 13.25 -12.72 -4.20
C GLY A 80 11.77 -12.99 -4.49
N ASP A 81 11.02 -13.46 -3.49
CA ASP A 81 9.58 -13.75 -3.62
C ASP A 81 8.68 -12.57 -3.22
N ARG A 82 9.26 -11.43 -2.82
CA ARG A 82 8.53 -10.27 -2.29
C ARG A 82 8.72 -9.03 -3.15
N CYS A 83 7.69 -8.21 -3.20
CA CYS A 83 7.77 -6.91 -3.87
C CYS A 83 8.32 -5.85 -2.90
N SER A 84 9.33 -5.07 -3.31
CA SER A 84 9.89 -3.97 -2.51
C SER A 84 8.95 -2.78 -2.36
N GLU A 85 7.94 -2.63 -3.22
CA GLU A 85 6.93 -1.56 -3.12
C GLU A 85 5.83 -1.88 -2.10
N CYS A 86 5.20 -3.05 -2.20
CA CYS A 86 4.11 -3.42 -1.29
C CYS A 86 4.53 -4.30 -0.11
N GLY A 87 5.68 -4.97 -0.18
CA GLY A 87 6.16 -5.93 0.82
C GLY A 87 5.47 -7.29 0.82
N CYS A 88 4.50 -7.51 -0.07
CA CYS A 88 3.74 -8.77 -0.11
C CYS A 88 4.50 -9.86 -0.85
N VAL A 89 4.21 -11.12 -0.50
CA VAL A 89 4.65 -12.29 -1.27
C VAL A 89 3.88 -12.32 -2.58
N VAL A 90 4.61 -12.27 -3.70
CA VAL A 90 4.02 -12.08 -5.03
C VAL A 90 3.20 -13.30 -5.45
N SER A 91 3.67 -14.52 -5.16
CA SER A 91 2.95 -15.77 -5.48
C SER A 91 1.54 -15.82 -4.87
N ILE A 92 1.36 -15.27 -3.67
CA ILE A 92 0.07 -15.19 -2.99
C ILE A 92 -0.77 -14.06 -3.58
N LYS A 93 -0.20 -12.84 -3.68
CA LYS A 93 -0.94 -11.66 -4.14
C LYS A 93 -1.41 -11.81 -5.59
N ALA A 94 -0.60 -12.43 -6.45
CA ALA A 94 -0.94 -12.69 -7.85
C ALA A 94 -2.14 -13.65 -8.00
N ALA A 95 -2.35 -14.55 -7.03
CA ALA A 95 -3.46 -15.50 -7.04
C ALA A 95 -4.80 -14.87 -6.67
N TRP A 96 -4.81 -13.73 -5.95
CA TRP A 96 -6.03 -13.12 -5.45
C TRP A 96 -6.72 -12.25 -6.51
N ALA A 97 -8.02 -12.47 -6.71
CA ALA A 97 -8.79 -11.72 -7.71
C ALA A 97 -8.93 -10.25 -7.34
N SER A 98 -9.13 -9.95 -6.04
CA SER A 98 -9.33 -8.61 -5.47
C SER A 98 -8.09 -7.70 -5.51
N GLU A 99 -6.92 -8.30 -5.71
CA GLU A 99 -5.65 -7.59 -5.65
C GLU A 99 -5.26 -7.02 -7.00
N GLU A 100 -4.43 -5.99 -6.95
CA GLU A 100 -3.83 -5.32 -8.09
C GLU A 100 -2.38 -4.92 -7.76
N CYS A 101 -1.62 -4.59 -8.80
CA CYS A 101 -0.26 -4.09 -8.64
C CYS A 101 -0.28 -2.64 -8.11
N PRO A 102 0.45 -2.30 -7.03
CA PRO A 102 0.50 -0.93 -6.52
C PRO A 102 1.11 0.08 -7.52
N ILE A 103 1.90 -0.41 -8.48
CA ILE A 103 2.50 0.38 -9.56
C ILE A 103 1.78 0.20 -10.91
N GLY A 104 0.59 -0.42 -10.91
CA GLY A 104 -0.27 -0.50 -12.10
C GLY A 104 0.15 -1.51 -13.17
N LYS A 105 1.08 -2.43 -12.91
CA LYS A 105 1.49 -3.44 -13.90
C LYS A 105 0.42 -4.51 -14.20
N TRP A 106 -0.58 -4.68 -13.34
CA TRP A 106 -1.69 -5.60 -13.52
C TRP A 106 -2.87 -5.19 -12.62
N GLU A 107 -4.09 -5.48 -13.07
CA GLU A 107 -5.34 -5.05 -12.46
C GLU A 107 -6.07 -6.17 -11.71
N ARG A 108 -7.07 -5.76 -10.93
CA ARG A 108 -8.05 -6.67 -10.31
C ARG A 108 -8.76 -7.53 -11.35
N TYR A 109 -9.07 -8.77 -10.99
CA TYR A 109 -9.89 -9.64 -11.80
C TYR A 109 -11.33 -9.66 -11.31
N GLU A 110 -12.25 -9.19 -12.14
CA GLU A 110 -13.70 -9.27 -11.88
C GLU A 110 -14.24 -10.54 -12.58
N GLN A 111 -14.63 -11.54 -11.79
CA GLN A 111 -15.34 -12.70 -12.34
C GLN A 111 -16.74 -12.25 -12.75
N THR A 112 -16.94 -12.00 -14.06
CA THR A 112 -18.29 -11.81 -14.60
C THR A 112 -19.05 -13.13 -14.43
N ARG A 113 -19.76 -13.28 -13.31
CA ARG A 113 -20.77 -14.34 -13.17
C ARG A 113 -21.79 -14.10 -14.27
N GLY A 114 -21.81 -14.98 -15.26
CA GLY A 114 -22.83 -14.99 -16.29
C GLY A 114 -24.20 -14.97 -15.62
N LYS A 115 -24.85 -13.81 -15.63
CA LYS A 115 -26.21 -13.66 -15.14
C LYS A 115 -27.11 -14.28 -16.19
N CYS A 116 -27.51 -15.54 -15.99
CA CYS A 116 -28.65 -16.07 -16.72
C CYS A 116 -29.84 -15.18 -16.37
N GLY A 117 -30.30 -14.38 -17.33
CA GLY A 117 -31.53 -13.63 -17.22
C GLY A 117 -32.64 -14.62 -16.92
N GLY A 118 -33.38 -14.39 -15.83
CA GLY A 118 -34.46 -15.27 -15.40
C GLY A 118 -35.41 -15.56 -16.56
N CYS A 119 -35.63 -16.86 -16.82
CA CYS A 119 -36.67 -17.32 -17.72
C CYS A 119 -38.00 -16.79 -17.17
N GLY A 120 -38.71 -15.99 -17.96
CA GLY A 120 -39.94 -15.31 -17.56
C GLY A 120 -40.95 -16.24 -16.87
N GLY A 121 -41.50 -15.77 -15.76
CA GLY A 121 -42.63 -16.39 -15.08
C GLY A 121 -43.85 -16.43 -15.98
N LYS A 122 -44.60 -17.52 -15.86
CA LYS A 122 -45.90 -17.73 -16.50
C LYS A 122 -46.96 -16.78 -15.94
#